data_AF-A0AAU6EEN4-F1
#
_entry.id   AF-A0AAU6EEN4-F1
#
_cell.length_a   1.000
_cell.length_b   1.000
_cell.length_c   1.000
_cell.angle_alpha   90.00
_cell.angle_beta   90.00
_cell.angle_gamma   90.00
#
_symmetry.space_group_name_H-M   'P 1'
#
loop_
_entity.id
_entity.type
_entity.pdbx_description
1 polymer ?
#
loop_
_entity_poly.entity_id
_entity_poly.type
_entity_poly.pdbx_seq_one_letter_code
_entity_poly.pdbx_strand_id
1 'polypeptide(L)'
;METRERARRHDRPNRDRDGERDRKGRPRRGGRSGAGERGGERGATVVELAIIMPVVLVVILLIVQSALWFHGRQIADAAAREGARLARADTESWQQDAESRAQELIRTVGPKLLEGATVTAWEEGDQRGVEVTASAVQVVPLLPSTTFTVTARFGGPIECFRPDDGSEGCE
;
A
#
# COMPACT_ATOMS: atom_id res chain seq x y z
N MET A 1 49.01 -57.94 -86.37
CA MET A 1 49.15 -56.70 -85.56
C MET A 1 48.78 -57.09 -84.14
N GLU A 2 49.57 -57.82 -83.36
CA GLU A 2 50.98 -57.71 -82.96
C GLU A 2 51.34 -56.34 -82.35
N THR A 3 51.16 -56.23 -81.04
CA THR A 3 51.98 -55.39 -80.16
C THR A 3 52.44 -56.25 -79.00
N ARG A 4 53.72 -56.63 -79.07
CA ARG A 4 54.49 -57.25 -77.99
C ARG A 4 54.87 -56.17 -76.99
N GLU A 5 54.59 -56.35 -75.71
CA GLU A 5 55.26 -55.59 -74.67
C GLU A 5 55.75 -56.54 -73.57
N ARG A 6 57.07 -56.64 -73.50
CA ARG A 6 57.82 -57.38 -72.48
C ARG A 6 58.05 -56.44 -71.30
N ALA A 7 57.80 -56.88 -70.08
CA ALA A 7 58.54 -56.40 -68.93
C ALA A 7 58.62 -57.47 -67.84
N ARG A 8 59.86 -57.90 -67.58
CA ARG A 8 60.26 -58.78 -66.48
C ARG A 8 60.29 -57.98 -65.17
N ARG A 9 59.97 -58.63 -64.04
CA ARG A 9 60.54 -58.47 -62.68
C ARG A 9 59.52 -59.07 -61.70
N HIS A 10 59.85 -59.57 -60.53
CA HIS A 10 61.07 -60.09 -59.91
C HIS A 10 60.52 -60.76 -58.65
N ASP A 11 60.90 -62.00 -58.42
CA ASP A 11 60.49 -62.79 -57.26
C ASP A 11 61.07 -62.20 -55.96
N ARG A 12 60.26 -62.14 -54.90
CA ARG A 12 60.69 -62.00 -53.50
C ARG A 12 59.65 -62.64 -52.57
N PRO A 13 60.07 -63.49 -51.61
CA PRO A 13 59.16 -64.22 -50.75
C PRO A 13 58.99 -63.58 -49.35
N ASN A 14 57.87 -63.95 -48.72
CA ASN A 14 57.67 -64.33 -47.31
C ASN A 14 57.95 -63.29 -46.20
N ARG A 15 56.93 -62.98 -45.37
CA ARG A 15 56.72 -63.59 -44.03
C ARG A 15 55.64 -62.86 -43.24
N ASP A 16 54.75 -63.66 -42.66
CA ASP A 16 53.91 -63.31 -41.52
C ASP A 16 54.74 -62.72 -40.37
N ARG A 17 54.13 -61.83 -39.59
CA ARG A 17 54.01 -61.91 -38.13
C ARG A 17 53.41 -60.64 -37.52
N ASP A 18 52.36 -60.88 -36.74
CA ASP A 18 52.15 -60.46 -35.36
C ASP A 18 52.52 -59.03 -34.94
N GLY A 19 51.54 -58.31 -34.39
CA GLY A 19 51.85 -57.13 -33.60
C GLY A 19 50.70 -56.29 -33.10
N GLU A 20 49.64 -56.92 -32.59
CA GLU A 20 48.69 -56.24 -31.69
C GLU A 20 49.47 -55.59 -30.53
N ARG A 21 49.53 -54.26 -30.51
CA ARG A 21 50.09 -53.47 -29.40
C ARG A 21 49.16 -52.32 -29.06
N ASP A 22 48.26 -52.64 -28.15
CA ASP A 22 47.94 -51.89 -26.94
C ASP A 22 48.73 -50.57 -26.76
N ARG A 23 48.03 -49.45 -26.92
CA ARG A 23 48.47 -48.14 -26.43
C ARG A 23 47.36 -47.47 -25.65
N LYS A 24 47.27 -47.88 -24.38
CA LYS A 24 46.78 -47.07 -23.26
C LYS A 24 47.42 -45.66 -23.26
N GLY A 25 46.55 -44.65 -23.11
CA GLY A 25 46.81 -43.50 -22.25
C GLY A 25 47.05 -42.15 -22.94
N ARG A 26 46.04 -41.25 -22.85
CA ARG A 26 46.18 -39.81 -22.52
C ARG A 26 44.85 -39.22 -22.01
N PRO A 27 44.73 -38.78 -20.74
CA PRO A 27 43.70 -37.81 -20.38
C PRO A 27 44.19 -36.42 -20.77
N ARG A 28 43.48 -35.75 -21.68
CA ARG A 28 43.70 -34.34 -21.98
C ARG A 28 42.99 -33.48 -20.94
N ARG A 29 43.78 -32.97 -20.00
CA ARG A 29 43.45 -31.89 -19.07
C ARG A 29 43.41 -30.56 -19.85
N GLY A 30 42.42 -29.73 -19.57
CA GLY A 30 42.51 -28.28 -19.80
C GLY A 30 41.61 -27.71 -20.88
N GLY A 31 40.31 -27.61 -20.59
CA GLY A 31 39.39 -26.68 -21.25
C GLY A 31 38.77 -25.79 -20.20
N ARG A 32 39.52 -24.80 -19.73
CA ARG A 32 39.04 -23.74 -18.84
C ARG A 32 38.24 -22.76 -19.70
N SER A 33 37.02 -23.14 -20.05
CA SER A 33 36.07 -22.24 -20.68
C SER A 33 35.45 -21.43 -19.55
N GLY A 34 36.06 -20.30 -19.22
CA GLY A 34 35.38 -19.21 -18.52
C GLY A 34 34.24 -18.75 -19.41
N ALA A 35 33.09 -19.41 -19.28
CA ALA A 35 31.83 -18.93 -19.80
C ALA A 35 31.56 -17.62 -19.05
N GLY A 36 31.73 -16.52 -19.79
CA GLY A 36 31.67 -15.18 -19.25
C GLY A 36 30.44 -14.97 -18.39
N GLU A 37 30.68 -14.48 -17.18
CA GLU A 37 29.73 -13.74 -16.37
C GLU A 37 29.29 -12.49 -17.15
N ARG A 38 28.39 -12.66 -18.11
CA ARG A 38 27.62 -11.59 -18.75
C ARG A 38 26.17 -11.63 -18.23
N GLY A 39 26.04 -11.75 -16.92
CA GLY A 39 24.76 -11.70 -16.20
C GLY A 39 24.51 -10.39 -15.45
N GLY A 40 25.48 -9.47 -15.42
CA GLY A 40 25.44 -8.30 -14.53
C GLY A 40 24.42 -7.20 -14.88
N GLU A 41 23.96 -7.12 -16.12
CA GLU A 41 23.12 -6.00 -16.58
C GLU A 41 21.63 -6.20 -16.25
N ARG A 42 21.16 -7.45 -16.17
CA ARG A 42 19.78 -7.78 -15.74
C ARG A 42 19.66 -7.79 -14.21
N GLY A 43 20.75 -8.08 -13.49
CA GLY A 43 20.77 -8.04 -12.03
C GLY A 43 20.70 -6.63 -11.46
N ALA A 44 21.41 -5.67 -12.09
CA ALA A 44 21.39 -4.27 -11.67
C ALA A 44 19.97 -3.66 -11.78
N THR A 45 19.27 -3.91 -12.89
CA THR A 45 17.88 -3.46 -13.08
C THR A 45 16.90 -4.16 -12.14
N VAL A 46 17.06 -5.45 -11.86
CA VAL A 46 16.18 -6.18 -10.93
C VAL A 46 16.37 -5.73 -9.47
N VAL A 47 17.61 -5.47 -9.03
CA VAL A 47 17.88 -4.98 -7.67
C VAL A 47 17.40 -3.54 -7.49
N GLU A 48 17.61 -2.67 -8.49
CA GLU A 48 17.09 -1.30 -8.47
C GLU A 48 15.55 -1.30 -8.42
N LEU A 49 14.89 -2.14 -9.23
CA LEU A 49 13.44 -2.30 -9.18
C LEU A 49 12.96 -2.89 -7.84
N ALA A 50 13.71 -3.81 -7.25
CA ALA A 50 13.38 -4.40 -5.94
C ALA A 50 13.44 -3.38 -4.79
N ILE A 51 14.23 -2.31 -4.95
CA ILE A 51 14.29 -1.19 -3.99
C ILE A 51 13.22 -0.14 -4.32
N ILE A 52 12.92 0.12 -5.60
CA ILE A 52 11.90 1.10 -6.02
C ILE A 52 10.47 0.60 -5.76
N MET A 53 10.18 -0.68 -6.02
CA MET A 53 8.85 -1.27 -5.81
C MET A 53 8.27 -1.04 -4.39
N PRO A 54 8.99 -1.30 -3.29
CA PRO A 54 8.47 -1.02 -1.96
C PRO A 54 8.26 0.47 -1.72
N VAL A 55 9.09 1.35 -2.28
CA VAL A 55 8.88 2.81 -2.20
C VAL A 55 7.59 3.21 -2.91
N VAL A 56 7.34 2.69 -4.11
CA VAL A 56 6.11 2.95 -4.86
C VAL A 56 4.88 2.45 -4.09
N LEU A 57 4.96 1.27 -3.47
CA LEU A 57 3.89 0.75 -2.61
C LEU A 57 3.62 1.68 -1.42
N VAL A 58 4.66 2.17 -0.73
CA VAL A 58 4.51 3.13 0.36
C VAL A 58 3.85 4.43 -0.12
N VAL A 59 4.25 4.96 -1.28
CA VAL A 59 3.63 6.17 -1.84
C VAL A 59 2.15 5.96 -2.16
N ILE A 60 1.79 4.83 -2.78
CA ILE A 60 0.38 4.49 -3.06
C ILE A 60 -0.41 4.36 -1.76
N LEU A 61 0.15 3.67 -0.76
CA LEU A 61 -0.46 3.55 0.57
C LEU A 61 -0.65 4.91 1.22
N LEU A 62 0.33 5.82 1.14
CA LEU A 62 0.22 7.18 1.68
C LEU A 62 -0.89 8.00 1.01
N ILE A 63 -1.06 7.86 -0.31
CA ILE A 63 -2.14 8.52 -1.05
C ILE A 63 -3.50 8.00 -0.57
N VAL A 64 -3.67 6.67 -0.52
CA VAL A 64 -4.91 6.05 -0.04
C VAL A 64 -5.18 6.44 1.42
N GLN A 65 -4.16 6.43 2.27
CA GLN A 65 -4.27 6.87 3.67
C GLN A 65 -4.70 8.33 3.80
N SER A 66 -4.12 9.21 2.99
CA SER A 66 -4.47 10.64 3.00
C SER A 66 -5.92 10.85 2.56
N ALA A 67 -6.38 10.12 1.55
CA ALA A 67 -7.75 10.17 1.07
C ALA A 67 -8.75 9.70 2.14
N LEU A 68 -8.45 8.58 2.81
CA LEU A 68 -9.29 8.05 3.90
C LEU A 68 -9.32 9.00 5.10
N TRP A 69 -8.19 9.59 5.47
CA TRP A 69 -8.12 10.58 6.55
C TRP A 69 -8.96 11.83 6.22
N PHE A 70 -8.83 12.37 5.01
CA PHE A 70 -9.61 13.52 4.57
C PHE A 70 -11.11 13.21 4.56
N HIS A 71 -11.47 12.03 4.07
CA HIS A 71 -12.87 11.59 4.04
C HIS A 71 -13.45 11.45 5.45
N GLY A 72 -12.72 10.85 6.40
CA GLY A 72 -13.13 10.77 7.81
C GLY A 72 -13.29 12.16 8.44
N ARG A 73 -12.40 13.10 8.12
CA ARG A 73 -12.48 14.48 8.60
C ARG A 73 -13.72 15.21 8.08
N GLN A 74 -14.07 15.03 6.81
CA GLN A 74 -15.30 15.62 6.26
C GLN A 74 -16.56 15.11 6.97
N ILE A 75 -16.61 13.83 7.32
CA ILE A 75 -17.73 13.23 8.07
C ILE A 75 -17.77 13.78 9.50
N ALA A 76 -16.61 13.87 10.17
CA ALA A 76 -16.51 14.42 11.52
C ALA A 76 -16.94 15.90 11.57
N ASP A 77 -16.50 16.72 10.60
CA ASP A 77 -16.92 18.11 10.49
C ASP A 77 -18.43 18.24 10.27
N ALA A 78 -19.01 17.38 9.43
CA ALA A 78 -20.46 17.36 9.20
C ALA A 78 -21.23 16.97 10.48
N ALA A 79 -20.78 15.94 11.19
CA ALA A 79 -21.40 15.49 12.44
C ALA A 79 -21.30 16.53 13.56
N ALA A 80 -20.13 17.14 13.72
CA ALA A 80 -19.90 18.19 14.70
C ALA A 80 -20.77 19.43 14.41
N ARG A 81 -20.96 19.81 13.14
CA ARG A 81 -21.84 20.93 12.76
C ARG A 81 -23.32 20.65 13.06
N GLU A 82 -23.78 19.44 12.77
CA GLU A 82 -25.16 19.04 13.04
C GLU A 82 -25.42 18.99 14.56
N GLY A 83 -24.50 18.40 15.34
CA GLY A 83 -24.58 18.42 16.80
C GLY A 83 -24.51 19.83 17.38
N ALA A 84 -23.60 20.67 16.87
CA ALA A 84 -23.47 22.07 17.28
C ALA A 84 -24.70 22.93 16.96
N ARG A 85 -25.56 22.50 16.03
CA ARG A 85 -26.83 23.18 15.77
C ARG A 85 -27.83 22.94 16.90
N LEU A 86 -27.93 21.70 17.38
CA LEU A 86 -28.77 21.36 18.52
C LEU A 86 -28.19 21.90 19.83
N ALA A 87 -26.87 21.94 19.96
CA ALA A 87 -26.21 22.50 21.14
C ALA A 87 -26.46 24.01 21.33
N ARG A 88 -26.80 24.71 20.24
CA ARG A 88 -27.14 26.14 20.28
C ARG A 88 -28.60 26.41 20.60
N ALA A 89 -29.47 25.40 20.61
CA ALA A 89 -30.85 25.55 21.04
C ALA A 89 -30.90 25.75 22.56
N ASP A 90 -31.79 26.62 23.03
CA ASP A 90 -31.94 26.92 24.45
C ASP A 90 -32.90 25.93 25.13
N THR A 91 -32.51 24.66 25.19
CA THR A 91 -33.30 23.59 25.82
C THR A 91 -32.54 22.92 26.96
N GLU A 92 -33.21 22.41 28.00
CA GLU A 92 -32.54 21.72 29.12
C GLU A 92 -31.86 20.40 28.70
N SER A 93 -32.26 19.79 27.58
CA SER A 93 -31.74 18.52 27.06
C SER A 93 -30.67 18.67 25.98
N TRP A 94 -30.21 19.90 25.70
CA TRP A 94 -29.38 20.20 24.53
C TRP A 94 -28.13 19.31 24.39
N GLN A 95 -27.47 18.96 25.51
CA GLN A 95 -26.25 18.13 25.49
C GLN A 95 -26.56 16.73 24.95
N GLN A 96 -27.60 16.09 25.48
CA GLN A 96 -27.96 14.73 25.12
C GLN A 96 -28.48 14.67 23.68
N ASP A 97 -29.25 15.67 23.24
CA ASP A 97 -29.77 15.76 21.89
C ASP A 97 -28.64 15.99 20.87
N ALA A 98 -27.72 16.90 21.18
CA ALA A 98 -26.55 17.20 20.33
C ALA A 98 -25.62 15.98 20.18
N GLU A 99 -25.31 15.29 21.28
CA GLU A 99 -24.48 14.08 21.25
C GLU A 99 -25.17 12.94 20.50
N SER A 100 -26.44 12.68 20.78
CA SER A 100 -27.19 11.59 20.14
C SER A 100 -27.29 11.79 18.64
N ARG A 101 -27.55 13.04 18.20
CA ARG A 101 -27.66 13.38 16.78
C ARG A 101 -26.32 13.25 16.05
N ALA A 102 -25.24 13.74 16.64
CA ALA A 102 -23.90 13.60 16.07
C ALA A 102 -23.47 12.12 16.00
N GLN A 103 -23.76 11.32 17.04
CA GLN A 103 -23.49 9.87 17.03
C GLN A 103 -24.30 9.14 15.94
N GLU A 104 -25.58 9.49 15.77
CA GLU A 104 -26.43 8.93 14.72
C GLU A 104 -25.83 9.19 13.32
N LEU A 105 -25.43 10.43 13.05
CA LEU A 105 -24.84 10.79 11.76
C LEU A 105 -23.54 10.01 11.49
N ILE A 106 -22.69 9.84 12.50
CA ILE A 106 -21.46 9.05 12.38
C ILE A 106 -21.79 7.58 12.07
N ARG A 107 -22.82 7.01 12.71
CA ARG A 107 -23.26 5.62 12.47
C ARG A 107 -23.83 5.42 11.07
N THR A 108 -24.54 6.41 10.53
CA THR A 108 -25.15 6.33 9.19
C THR A 108 -24.11 6.55 8.08
N VAL A 109 -23.19 7.50 8.27
CA VAL A 109 -22.31 7.98 7.18
C VAL A 109 -20.91 7.37 7.24
N GLY A 110 -20.37 7.07 8.44
CA GLY A 110 -18.98 6.65 8.62
C GLY A 110 -18.72 5.39 9.47
N PRO A 111 -19.60 4.37 9.50
CA PRO A 111 -19.50 3.27 10.47
C PRO A 111 -18.20 2.45 10.36
N LYS A 112 -17.60 2.36 9.17
CA LYS A 112 -16.34 1.62 8.94
C LYS A 112 -15.07 2.48 9.05
N LEU A 113 -15.21 3.80 9.04
CA LEU A 113 -14.07 4.72 8.98
C LEU A 113 -13.75 5.39 10.32
N LEU A 114 -14.74 5.44 11.20
CA LEU A 114 -14.71 6.12 12.50
C LEU A 114 -15.13 5.15 13.61
N GLU A 115 -14.71 3.87 13.54
CA GLU A 115 -14.99 2.90 14.60
C GLU A 115 -14.42 3.42 15.93
N GLY A 116 -15.28 3.48 16.96
CA GLY A 116 -14.92 4.02 18.27
C GLY A 116 -14.93 5.56 18.36
N ALA A 117 -15.54 6.27 17.41
CA ALA A 117 -15.73 7.71 17.53
C ALA A 117 -16.45 8.07 18.84
N THR A 118 -15.84 8.98 19.58
CA THR A 118 -16.36 9.56 20.82
C THR A 118 -16.87 10.96 20.49
N VAL A 119 -18.11 11.23 20.91
CA VAL A 119 -18.75 12.53 20.76
C VAL A 119 -18.96 13.09 22.16
N THR A 120 -18.56 14.34 22.36
CA THR A 120 -18.68 15.04 23.64
C THR A 120 -19.23 16.44 23.42
N ALA A 121 -20.32 16.79 24.10
CA ALA A 121 -20.82 18.16 24.17
C ALA A 121 -19.89 19.03 25.04
N TRP A 122 -19.77 20.30 24.70
CA TRP A 122 -19.00 21.27 25.48
C TRP A 122 -19.73 22.60 25.59
N GLU A 123 -19.53 23.29 26.71
CA GLU A 123 -20.04 24.63 26.98
C GLU A 123 -18.91 25.48 27.55
N GLU A 124 -18.75 26.69 27.02
CA GLU A 124 -17.74 27.66 27.45
C GLU A 124 -18.33 29.07 27.42
N GLY A 125 -18.84 29.52 28.57
CA GLY A 125 -19.55 30.80 28.68
C GLY A 125 -20.84 30.80 27.87
N ASP A 126 -20.98 31.74 26.94
CA ASP A 126 -22.13 31.85 26.03
C ASP A 126 -21.94 31.02 24.74
N GLN A 127 -20.97 30.11 24.70
CA GLN A 127 -20.69 29.25 23.55
C GLN A 127 -21.00 27.81 23.90
N ARG A 128 -21.75 27.13 23.03
CA ARG A 128 -22.04 25.69 23.14
C ARG A 128 -21.71 24.98 21.84
N GLY A 129 -21.38 23.71 21.94
CA GLY A 129 -21.02 22.92 20.76
C GLY A 129 -20.78 21.45 21.03
N VAL A 130 -20.23 20.79 20.02
CA VAL A 130 -19.90 19.37 20.03
C VAL A 130 -18.46 19.19 19.54
N GLU A 131 -17.74 18.32 20.22
CA GLU A 131 -16.44 17.80 19.80
C GLU A 131 -16.58 16.33 19.44
N VAL A 132 -16.06 15.96 18.26
CA VAL A 132 -16.03 14.60 17.74
C VAL A 132 -14.57 14.18 17.63
N THR A 133 -14.22 13.13 18.34
CA THR A 133 -12.89 12.51 18.27
C THR A 133 -13.02 11.09 17.74
N ALA A 134 -12.27 10.75 16.70
CA ALA A 134 -12.30 9.43 16.08
C ALA A 134 -10.90 8.94 15.73
N SER A 135 -10.73 7.62 15.70
CA SER A 135 -9.51 6.97 15.21
C SER A 135 -9.68 6.64 13.74
N ALA A 136 -8.72 7.06 12.89
CA ALA A 136 -8.75 6.75 11.46
C ALA A 136 -8.32 5.30 11.20
N VAL A 137 -8.80 4.75 10.07
CA VAL A 137 -8.51 3.37 9.65
C VAL A 137 -7.01 3.16 9.39
N GLN A 138 -6.46 2.13 10.03
CA GLN A 138 -5.08 1.70 9.85
C GLN A 138 -4.96 0.81 8.60
N VAL A 139 -4.41 1.34 7.50
CA VAL A 139 -4.14 0.54 6.28
C VAL A 139 -2.70 0.02 6.23
N VAL A 140 -1.79 0.59 7.04
CA VAL A 140 -0.40 0.13 7.12
C VAL A 140 -0.18 -0.64 8.43
N PRO A 141 -0.05 -1.99 8.41
CA PRO A 141 0.10 -2.81 9.61
C PRO A 141 1.42 -2.58 10.37
N LEU A 142 2.39 -1.89 9.76
CA LEU A 142 3.71 -1.59 10.35
C LEU A 142 3.75 -0.27 11.17
N LEU A 143 2.71 0.56 11.13
CA LEU A 143 2.68 1.83 11.88
C LEU A 143 1.77 1.72 13.11
N PRO A 144 2.14 2.35 14.25
CA PRO A 144 1.31 2.32 15.45
C PRO A 144 -0.03 3.02 15.23
N SER A 145 -1.12 2.35 15.67
CA SER A 145 -2.52 2.77 15.54
C SER A 145 -2.85 4.11 16.21
N THR A 146 -1.96 4.61 17.08
CA THR A 146 -2.10 5.86 17.83
C THR A 146 -1.80 7.12 17.00
N THR A 147 -1.34 6.99 15.75
CA THR A 147 -0.84 8.14 14.97
C THR A 147 -1.94 8.88 14.22
N PHE A 148 -3.14 8.30 14.07
CA PHE A 148 -4.16 8.85 13.18
C PHE A 148 -5.47 9.15 13.92
N THR A 149 -5.42 10.10 14.86
CA THR A 149 -6.63 10.65 15.47
C THR A 149 -7.18 11.81 14.63
N VAL A 150 -8.48 11.80 14.37
CA VAL A 150 -9.23 12.90 13.76
C VAL A 150 -10.04 13.55 14.88
N THR A 151 -9.81 14.84 15.12
CA THR A 151 -10.61 15.64 16.05
C THR A 151 -11.27 16.76 15.28
N ALA A 152 -12.58 16.92 15.45
CA ALA A 152 -13.38 17.99 14.87
C ALA A 152 -14.22 18.64 15.98
N ARG A 153 -14.05 19.95 16.19
CA ARG A 153 -14.80 20.72 17.19
C ARG A 153 -15.58 21.81 16.48
N PHE A 154 -16.89 21.87 16.71
CA PHE A 154 -17.75 22.94 16.22
C PHE A 154 -18.67 23.43 17.34
N GLY A 155 -18.93 24.73 17.34
CA GLY A 155 -19.81 25.40 18.29
C GLY A 155 -20.06 26.83 17.89
N GLY A 156 -20.91 27.50 18.65
CA GLY A 156 -21.24 28.91 18.46
C GLY A 156 -22.07 29.47 19.62
N PRO A 157 -22.47 30.75 19.53
CA PRO A 157 -23.31 31.38 20.54
C PRO A 157 -24.68 30.70 20.62
N ILE A 158 -25.30 30.76 21.80
CA ILE A 158 -26.67 30.26 22.01
C ILE A 158 -27.63 31.06 21.11
N GLU A 159 -28.44 30.35 20.34
CA GLU A 159 -29.41 30.93 19.42
C GLU A 159 -30.83 30.68 19.95
N CYS A 160 -31.51 31.74 20.37
CA CYS A 160 -32.93 31.66 20.68
C CYS A 160 -33.75 31.68 19.38
N PHE A 161 -34.66 30.72 19.20
CA PHE A 161 -35.54 30.72 18.04
C PHE A 161 -36.62 31.80 18.24
N ARG A 162 -36.62 32.81 17.36
CA ARG A 162 -37.70 33.79 17.29
C ARG A 162 -38.62 33.44 16.11
N PRO A 163 -39.86 32.98 16.35
CA PRO A 163 -40.82 32.77 15.27
C PRO A 163 -41.23 34.09 14.62
N ASP A 164 -41.48 34.09 13.31
CA ASP A 164 -41.99 35.25 12.55
C ASP A 164 -43.53 35.32 12.67
N ASP A 165 -44.02 35.25 13.91
CA ASP A 165 -45.44 35.34 14.26
C ASP A 165 -45.78 36.63 15.04
N GLY A 166 -44.78 37.51 15.20
CA GLY A 166 -44.89 38.77 15.93
C GLY A 166 -44.74 38.63 17.45
N SER A 167 -44.42 37.45 17.98
CA SER A 167 -44.08 37.28 19.38
C SER A 167 -42.63 37.74 19.66
N GLU A 168 -42.44 38.54 20.71
CA GLU A 168 -41.12 39.06 21.10
C GLU A 168 -40.33 38.07 21.99
N GLY A 169 -40.91 36.91 22.27
CA GLY A 169 -40.36 35.90 23.17
C GLY A 169 -39.25 35.06 22.53
N CYS A 170 -38.34 34.59 23.38
CA CYS A 170 -37.48 33.46 23.09
C CYS A 170 -38.19 32.22 23.65
N GLU A 171 -38.38 31.19 22.83
CA GLU A 171 -38.84 29.86 23.25
C GLU A 171 -37.70 28.85 23.19
#